data_AF-A0A358WBD7-F1
#
_entry.id   AF-A0A358WBD7-F1
#
_cell.length_a   1.000
_cell.length_b   1.000
_cell.length_c   1.000
_cell.angle_alpha   90.00
_cell.angle_beta   90.00
_cell.angle_gamma   90.00
#
_symmetry.space_group_name_H-M   'P 1'
#
loop_
_entity.id
_entity.type
_entity.pdbx_description
1 polymer ?
#
loop_
_entity_poly.entity_id
_entity_poly.type
_entity_poly.pdbx_seq_one_letter_code
_entity_poly.pdbx_strand_id
1 'polypeptide(L)'
;MKKQTAGRNALGEFAPKFAELNDDVLFGEVWSREDKLSARDRSLVTVAALIGSGILDSSLEYHIMHAKENGITAEEMAEAITHIAFYAGWPKAWAAFNYAKKIYTEVK
;
A
#
# COMPACT_ATOMS: atom_id res chain seq x y z
N MET A 1 -7.35 -13.74 2.75
CA MET A 1 -6.63 -13.08 1.63
C MET A 1 -6.44 -14.05 0.45
N LYS A 2 -6.53 -13.58 -0.80
CA LYS A 2 -6.21 -14.41 -2.01
C LYS A 2 -4.71 -14.73 -2.00
N LYS A 3 -4.31 -15.93 -2.44
CA LYS A 3 -2.90 -16.32 -2.53
C LYS A 3 -2.15 -15.35 -3.44
N GLN A 4 -1.12 -14.69 -2.92
CA GLN A 4 -0.23 -13.82 -3.68
C GLN A 4 0.79 -14.66 -4.46
N THR A 5 0.99 -14.35 -5.74
CA THR A 5 1.97 -15.03 -6.61
C THR A 5 2.75 -14.06 -7.50
N ALA A 6 2.60 -12.75 -7.30
CA ALA A 6 3.23 -11.73 -8.14
C ALA A 6 4.76 -11.85 -8.13
N GLY A 7 5.37 -12.18 -6.99
CA GLY A 7 6.80 -12.36 -6.86
C GLY A 7 7.30 -13.48 -7.77
N ARG A 8 6.70 -14.67 -7.67
CA ARG A 8 7.06 -15.81 -8.54
C ARG A 8 6.77 -15.57 -10.01
N ASN A 9 5.66 -14.92 -10.33
CA ASN A 9 5.29 -14.64 -11.72
C ASN A 9 6.25 -13.64 -12.39
N ALA A 10 6.72 -12.62 -11.66
CA ALA A 10 7.56 -11.56 -12.21
C ALA A 10 9.07 -11.86 -12.10
N LEU A 11 9.49 -12.53 -11.03
CA LEU A 11 10.91 -12.65 -10.64
C LEU A 11 11.34 -14.09 -10.36
N GLY A 12 10.50 -15.10 -10.62
CA GLY A 12 10.76 -16.49 -10.27
C GLY A 12 12.07 -17.06 -10.85
N GLU A 13 12.43 -16.70 -12.08
CA GLU A 13 13.69 -17.14 -12.69
C GLU A 13 14.87 -16.23 -12.33
N PHE A 14 14.66 -14.91 -12.35
CA PHE A 14 15.73 -13.93 -12.16
C PHE A 14 16.19 -13.80 -10.69
N ALA A 15 15.23 -13.77 -9.76
CA ALA A 15 15.47 -13.59 -8.33
C ALA A 15 14.55 -14.53 -7.50
N PRO A 16 14.72 -15.86 -7.62
CA PRO A 16 13.81 -16.87 -7.05
C PRO A 16 13.60 -16.70 -5.55
N LYS A 17 14.66 -16.36 -4.80
CA LYS A 17 14.54 -16.19 -3.35
C LYS A 17 13.72 -14.95 -2.98
N PHE A 18 13.89 -13.85 -3.72
CA PHE A 18 13.09 -12.65 -3.48
C PHE A 18 11.61 -12.91 -3.80
N ALA A 19 11.35 -13.59 -4.91
CA ALA A 19 10.00 -14.02 -5.29
C ALA A 19 9.33 -14.88 -4.20
N GLU A 20 10.05 -15.86 -3.65
CA GLU A 20 9.58 -16.70 -2.54
C GLU A 20 9.28 -15.86 -1.29
N LEU A 21 10.21 -15.00 -0.86
CA LEU A 21 10.01 -14.16 0.34
C LEU A 21 8.84 -13.18 0.19
N ASN A 22 8.63 -12.63 -1.00
CA ASN A 22 7.49 -11.77 -1.29
C ASN A 22 6.18 -12.53 -1.12
N ASP A 23 6.05 -13.68 -1.77
CA ASP A 23 4.78 -14.39 -1.83
C ASP A 23 4.46 -15.11 -0.51
N ASP A 24 5.45 -15.80 0.07
CA ASP A 24 5.24 -16.67 1.23
C ASP A 24 5.39 -15.91 2.54
N VAL A 25 6.44 -15.11 2.69
CA VAL A 25 6.70 -14.43 3.98
C VAL A 25 5.94 -13.13 4.08
N LEU A 26 6.11 -12.21 3.13
CA LEU A 26 5.45 -10.90 3.20
C LEU A 26 3.93 -11.07 3.16
N PHE A 27 3.40 -11.69 2.11
CA PHE A 27 1.94 -11.84 1.99
C PHE A 27 1.39 -13.08 2.70
N GLY A 28 2.07 -14.23 2.61
CA GLY A 28 1.59 -15.47 3.23
C GLY A 28 1.66 -15.48 4.75
N GLU A 29 2.59 -14.75 5.38
CA GLU A 29 2.74 -14.73 6.84
C GLU A 29 2.50 -13.34 7.46
N VAL A 30 3.15 -12.28 6.99
CA VAL A 30 3.08 -10.98 7.69
C VAL A 30 1.73 -10.31 7.48
N TRP A 31 1.26 -10.21 6.24
CA TRP A 31 -0.05 -9.64 5.92
C TRP A 31 -1.23 -10.52 6.34
N SER A 32 -1.04 -11.84 6.41
CA SER A 32 -2.10 -12.79 6.80
C SER A 32 -2.45 -12.77 8.29
N ARG A 33 -1.65 -12.10 9.13
CA ARG A 33 -1.89 -11.91 10.58
C ARG A 33 -2.98 -10.87 10.86
N GLU A 34 -4.11 -11.00 10.18
CA GLU A 34 -5.27 -10.10 10.29
C GLU A 34 -5.97 -10.20 11.65
N ASP A 35 -5.76 -11.28 12.40
CA ASP A 35 -6.22 -11.46 13.77
C ASP A 35 -5.50 -10.55 14.78
N LYS A 36 -4.36 -9.96 14.41
CA LYS A 36 -3.57 -9.05 15.26
C LYS A 36 -3.69 -7.59 14.85
N LEU A 37 -3.69 -7.32 13.56
CA LEU A 37 -3.90 -6.00 12.98
C LEU A 37 -4.59 -6.18 11.66
N SER A 38 -5.73 -5.51 11.48
CA SER A 38 -6.59 -5.71 10.32
C SER A 38 -5.87 -5.38 9.01
N ALA A 39 -6.31 -5.98 7.90
CA ALA A 39 -5.81 -5.62 6.57
C ALA A 39 -6.00 -4.12 6.27
N ARG A 40 -7.10 -3.53 6.76
CA ARG A 40 -7.38 -2.09 6.69
C ARG A 40 -6.25 -1.27 7.33
N ASP A 41 -5.93 -1.57 8.59
CA ASP A 41 -4.94 -0.78 9.34
C ASP A 41 -3.51 -1.03 8.85
N ARG A 42 -3.20 -2.27 8.41
CA ARG A 42 -1.93 -2.58 7.74
C ARG A 42 -1.74 -1.78 6.46
N SER A 43 -2.80 -1.64 5.66
CA SER A 43 -2.78 -0.78 4.47
C SER A 43 -2.51 0.67 4.83
N LEU A 44 -3.17 1.21 5.85
CA LEU A 44 -2.95 2.60 6.30
C LEU A 44 -1.50 2.84 6.75
N VAL A 45 -0.96 1.94 7.58
CA VAL A 45 0.43 2.02 8.05
C VAL A 45 1.42 1.91 6.90
N THR A 46 1.15 1.03 5.92
CA THR A 46 2.03 0.87 4.75
C THR A 46 2.04 2.13 3.89
N VAL A 47 0.86 2.71 3.61
CA VAL A 47 0.76 3.99 2.89
C VAL A 47 1.52 5.10 3.62
N ALA A 48 1.33 5.21 4.94
CA ALA A 48 2.05 6.19 5.75
C ALA A 48 3.58 6.00 5.70
N ALA A 49 4.05 4.75 5.78
CA ALA A 49 5.47 4.43 5.71
C ALA A 49 6.10 4.76 4.34
N LEU A 50 5.40 4.45 3.24
CA LEU A 50 5.85 4.78 1.88
C LEU A 50 5.95 6.30 1.70
N ILE A 51 4.91 7.05 2.06
CA ILE A 51 4.92 8.52 1.99
C ILE A 51 6.02 9.07 2.89
N GLY A 52 6.14 8.59 4.14
CA GLY A 52 7.19 8.99 5.07
C GLY A 52 8.60 8.83 4.50
N SER A 53 8.84 7.71 3.84
CA SER A 53 10.13 7.35 3.23
C SER A 53 10.38 8.02 1.87
N GLY A 54 9.41 8.75 1.32
CA GLY A 54 9.52 9.39 0.01
C GLY A 54 9.39 8.43 -1.17
N ILE A 55 8.83 7.24 -0.95
CA ILE A 55 8.49 6.29 -2.02
C ILE A 55 7.13 6.73 -2.59
N LEU A 56 7.17 7.45 -3.70
CA LEU A 56 6.04 8.16 -4.32
C LEU A 56 5.81 7.70 -5.78
N ASP A 57 6.01 6.41 -6.02
CA ASP A 57 5.91 5.75 -7.33
C ASP A 57 4.72 4.78 -7.40
N SER A 58 4.74 3.86 -8.37
CA SER A 58 3.70 2.85 -8.56
C SER A 58 3.48 1.94 -7.34
N SER A 59 4.46 1.84 -6.43
CA SER A 59 4.30 1.13 -5.16
C SER A 59 3.27 1.83 -4.26
N LEU A 60 3.33 3.16 -4.18
CA LEU A 60 2.35 3.94 -3.42
C LEU A 60 0.97 3.85 -4.06
N GLU A 61 0.90 3.94 -5.39
CA GLU A 61 -0.35 3.77 -6.14
C GLU A 61 -1.01 2.41 -5.82
N TYR A 62 -0.24 1.32 -5.90
CA TYR A 62 -0.71 -0.03 -5.57
C TYR A 62 -1.25 -0.11 -4.13
N HIS A 63 -0.52 0.44 -3.15
CA HIS A 63 -0.95 0.36 -1.75
C HIS A 63 -2.13 1.27 -1.41
N ILE A 64 -2.33 2.39 -2.11
CA ILE A 64 -3.56 3.20 -1.97
C ILE A 64 -4.77 2.47 -2.59
N MET A 65 -4.58 1.77 -3.72
CA MET A 65 -5.64 0.94 -4.31
C MET A 65 -6.00 -0.22 -3.37
N HIS A 66 -4.99 -0.88 -2.80
CA HIS A 66 -5.22 -1.97 -1.86
C HIS A 66 -5.83 -1.49 -0.52
N ALA A 67 -5.49 -0.28 -0.07
CA ALA A 67 -6.15 0.38 1.05
C ALA A 67 -7.66 0.55 0.82
N LYS A 68 -8.05 1.00 -0.39
CA LYS A 68 -9.45 1.12 -0.80
C LYS A 68 -10.16 -0.24 -0.81
N GLU A 69 -9.53 -1.27 -1.37
CA GLU A 69 -10.06 -2.64 -1.37
C GLU A 69 -10.28 -3.19 0.06
N ASN A 70 -9.40 -2.82 0.99
CA ASN A 70 -9.49 -3.19 2.40
C ASN A 70 -10.42 -2.27 3.23
N GLY A 71 -11.18 -1.38 2.56
CA GLY A 71 -12.28 -0.62 3.18
C GLY A 71 -11.90 0.76 3.72
N ILE A 72 -10.72 1.30 3.40
CA ILE A 72 -10.41 2.70 3.69
C ILE A 72 -11.23 3.59 2.75
N THR A 73 -11.96 4.55 3.30
CA THR A 73 -12.79 5.46 2.49
C THR A 73 -11.94 6.57 1.84
N ALA A 74 -12.51 7.26 0.85
CA ALA A 74 -11.87 8.42 0.23
C ALA A 74 -11.58 9.53 1.27
N GLU A 75 -12.52 9.73 2.19
CA GLU A 75 -12.41 10.71 3.28
C GLU A 75 -11.29 10.33 4.25
N GLU A 76 -11.25 9.07 4.72
CA GLU A 76 -10.21 8.59 5.62
C GLU A 76 -8.81 8.66 5.00
N MET A 77 -8.68 8.32 3.71
CA MET A 77 -7.41 8.45 3.00
C MET A 77 -6.98 9.91 2.87
N ALA A 78 -7.92 10.82 2.56
CA ALA A 78 -7.63 12.24 2.45
C ALA A 78 -7.17 12.84 3.79
N GLU A 79 -7.85 12.48 4.89
CA GLU A 79 -7.47 12.88 6.24
C GLU A 79 -6.11 12.30 6.65
N ALA A 80 -5.86 11.03 6.33
CA ALA A 80 -4.57 10.40 6.62
C ALA A 80 -3.41 11.11 5.90
N ILE A 81 -3.52 11.35 4.59
CA ILE A 81 -2.48 12.05 3.82
C ILE A 81 -2.28 13.48 4.34
N THR A 82 -3.38 14.19 4.67
CA THR A 82 -3.32 15.52 5.27
C THR A 82 -2.56 15.49 6.59
N HIS A 83 -2.85 14.52 7.46
CA HIS A 83 -2.15 14.37 8.74
C HIS A 83 -0.66 14.04 8.53
N ILE A 84 -0.35 13.10 7.63
CA ILE A 84 1.02 12.72 7.28
C ILE A 84 1.82 13.92 6.77
N ALA A 85 1.20 14.88 6.08
CA ALA A 85 1.88 16.08 5.57
C ALA A 85 2.63 16.85 6.66
N PHE A 86 2.09 16.89 7.88
CA PHE A 86 2.71 17.57 9.03
C PHE A 86 3.96 16.84 9.55
N TYR A 87 4.04 15.52 9.37
CA TYR A 87 5.12 14.69 9.90
C TYR A 87 6.16 14.29 8.83
N ALA A 88 5.75 14.20 7.56
CA ALA A 88 6.57 13.71 6.46
C ALA A 88 6.89 14.78 5.40
N GLY A 89 6.23 15.93 5.45
CA GLY A 89 6.46 17.09 4.59
C GLY A 89 5.42 17.28 3.48
N TRP A 90 5.06 18.55 3.24
CA TRP A 90 4.05 18.97 2.24
C TRP A 90 4.29 18.44 0.82
N PRO A 91 5.51 18.46 0.25
CA PRO A 91 5.74 17.96 -1.11
C PRO A 91 5.36 16.48 -1.30
N LYS A 92 5.60 15.66 -0.26
CA LYS A 92 5.27 14.23 -0.31
C LYS A 92 3.76 14.00 -0.28
N ALA A 93 3.03 14.79 0.52
CA ALA A 93 1.58 14.77 0.55
C ALA A 93 0.96 15.18 -0.80
N TRP A 94 1.46 16.26 -1.43
CA TRP A 94 1.03 16.67 -2.77
C TRP A 94 1.19 15.55 -3.80
N ALA A 95 2.34 14.88 -3.80
CA ALA A 95 2.57 13.74 -4.68
C ALA A 95 1.61 12.57 -4.40
N ALA A 96 1.38 12.25 -3.12
CA ALA A 96 0.44 11.20 -2.71
C ALA A 96 -1.01 11.50 -3.12
N PHE A 97 -1.44 12.76 -3.03
CA PHE A 97 -2.79 13.18 -3.42
C PHE A 97 -3.07 12.97 -4.92
N ASN A 98 -2.07 13.04 -5.79
CA ASN A 98 -2.25 12.74 -7.21
C ASN A 98 -2.76 11.30 -7.41
N TYR A 99 -2.19 10.34 -6.68
CA TYR A 99 -2.62 8.94 -6.72
C TYR A 99 -3.96 8.72 -5.99
N ALA A 100 -4.12 9.30 -4.80
CA ALA A 100 -5.37 9.17 -4.05
C ALA A 100 -6.57 9.71 -4.85
N LYS A 101 -6.44 10.88 -5.47
CA LYS A 101 -7.48 11.43 -6.32
C LYS A 101 -7.80 10.49 -7.49
N LYS A 102 -6.79 10.03 -8.22
CA LYS A 102 -6.97 9.08 -9.33
C LYS A 102 -7.78 7.85 -8.88
N ILE A 103 -7.36 7.19 -7.80
CA ILE A 103 -7.94 5.93 -7.34
C ILE A 103 -9.36 6.08 -6.77
N TYR A 104 -9.65 7.16 -6.06
CA TYR A 104 -10.96 7.33 -5.41
C TYR A 104 -11.99 8.07 -6.28
N THR A 105 -11.56 8.82 -7.30
CA THR A 105 -12.47 9.53 -8.21
C THR A 105 -12.74 8.80 -9.52
N GLU A 106 -12.00 7.74 -9.84
CA GLU A 106 -12.40 6.81 -10.92
C GLU A 106 -13.69 6.09 -10.51
N VAL A 107 -14.82 6.68 -10.94
CA VAL A 107 -16.14 6.08 -10.98
C VAL A 107 -16.12 5.09 -12.14
N LYS A 108 -16.43 3.82 -11.87
CA LYS A 108 -16.78 2.85 -12.91
C LYS A 108 -18.09 3.23 -13.57
#